data_AF-A0A1I7TSB5-F1
#
_entry.id   AF-A0A1I7TSB5-F1
#
_cell.length_a   1.000
_cell.length_b   1.000
_cell.length_c   1.000
_cell.angle_alpha   90.00
_cell.angle_beta   90.00
_cell.angle_gamma   90.00
#
_symmetry.space_group_name_H-M   'P 1'
#
loop_
_entity.id
_entity.type
_entity.pdbx_description
1 polymer ?
#
loop_
_entity_poly.entity_id
_entity_poly.type
_entity_poly.pdbx_seq_one_letter_code
_entity_poly.pdbx_strand_id
1 'polypeptide(L)'
;MSCATEVQVQIYTSPVQLIYACIQTVLFLVTVVGSLSAIVELSKKSTIPDSTRVLLVGSLFFANSHEFAYFSSPLKVFQMNFFHSNTSCYPMASTLECIPTTTVLAMGISGNMFIQSALSVDRCRFDVQQRYLTSETLKTTQTICYLSIAQFLAMLLYTGGVLLMRKNQKNIPTLIYVNVIVWVYAPPCSTIEKYFNFAKEPSSEEEAEFPLAYGLVVYKTIVQVMMQLSLFYQPQHLFCITVDDQSAEEYKAVIEALPTCFPNMKVFVGEPSQWGSFGILSNVYTCFNWLAESKHDWKYYQYLSGTDLPIRTNLEMVRIFKALNGSINTDVSTFEVDRYKNMEGVLPPMPIYKSSMSVVVPRNASNYLISSPRVQKLLKYLSKTWIPDESFWSTVSGSPALLPVPGSIRVRDILWLRKNFKLRPSYENTVNSIGTSYIGRYQVWGWQKECFGKVKDFSCVFGVGDIEEIMTRPELVAHKLYLEFQPAGFMCMFKEVRRRSLSPDSGKFNAKSYSEMPTVEMYQGKAITQLTHPHWLVRDSFFNPSLEEFDKEVL
;
A
#
# COMPACT_ATOMS: atom_id res chain seq x y z
N MET A 1 -16.83 21.43 3.58
CA MET A 1 -16.21 22.71 3.20
C MET A 1 -15.12 23.01 4.20
N SER A 2 -13.88 23.21 3.74
CA SER A 2 -12.75 23.65 4.56
C SER A 2 -12.64 25.17 4.51
N CYS A 3 -12.26 25.80 5.62
CA CYS A 3 -11.97 27.24 5.65
C CYS A 3 -10.59 27.50 5.01
N ALA A 4 -10.46 28.60 4.27
CA ALA A 4 -9.19 29.08 3.76
C ALA A 4 -8.29 29.51 4.93
N THR A 5 -7.00 29.23 4.81
CA THR A 5 -5.96 29.75 5.71
C THR A 5 -5.78 31.26 5.51
N GLU A 6 -5.29 31.98 6.53
CA GLU A 6 -5.06 33.43 6.44
C GLU A 6 -4.19 33.83 5.23
N VAL A 7 -3.17 33.02 4.91
CA VAL A 7 -2.30 33.24 3.75
C VAL A 7 -3.09 33.14 2.43
N GLN A 8 -4.00 32.18 2.32
CA GLN A 8 -4.84 32.04 1.13
C GLN A 8 -5.81 33.20 0.97
N VAL A 9 -6.37 33.70 2.07
CA VAL A 9 -7.24 34.89 2.05
C VAL A 9 -6.46 36.11 1.56
N GLN A 10 -5.26 36.33 2.09
CA GLN A 10 -4.39 37.43 1.68
C GLN A 10 -4.03 37.37 0.17
N ILE A 11 -3.86 36.18 -0.39
CA ILE A 11 -3.61 36.01 -1.83
C ILE A 11 -4.84 36.43 -2.65
N TYR A 12 -6.04 35.97 -2.25
CA TYR A 12 -7.29 36.26 -2.97
C TYR A 12 -7.75 37.73 -2.86
N THR A 13 -7.42 38.41 -1.76
CA THR A 13 -7.71 39.84 -1.56
C THR A 13 -6.55 40.76 -1.93
N SER A 14 -5.47 40.22 -2.50
CA SER A 14 -4.32 41.03 -2.89
C SER A 14 -4.67 42.02 -4.01
N PRO A 15 -4.09 43.23 -4.01
CA PRO A 15 -4.26 44.20 -5.10
C PRO A 15 -3.87 43.62 -6.47
N VAL A 16 -2.88 42.73 -6.50
CA VAL A 16 -2.43 42.02 -7.71
C VAL A 16 -3.56 41.15 -8.26
N GLN A 17 -4.25 40.39 -7.40
CA GLN A 17 -5.35 39.54 -7.80
C GLN A 17 -6.57 40.35 -8.27
N LEU A 18 -6.81 41.52 -7.68
CA LEU A 18 -7.86 42.44 -8.13
C LEU A 18 -7.55 43.05 -9.51
N ILE A 19 -6.31 43.49 -9.73
CA ILE A 19 -5.85 43.97 -11.05
C ILE A 19 -5.99 42.85 -12.09
N TYR A 20 -5.59 41.63 -11.75
CA TYR A 20 -5.75 40.47 -12.62
C TYR A 20 -7.23 40.22 -12.97
N ALA A 21 -8.15 40.26 -11.99
CA ALA A 21 -9.58 40.10 -12.21
C ALA A 21 -10.16 41.20 -13.14
N CYS A 22 -9.72 42.45 -12.99
CA CYS A 22 -10.09 43.54 -13.89
C CYS A 22 -9.62 43.30 -15.33
N ILE A 23 -8.36 42.90 -15.52
CA ILE A 23 -7.81 42.60 -16.85
C ILE A 23 -8.59 41.46 -17.52
N GLN A 24 -8.86 40.39 -16.78
CA GLN A 24 -9.63 39.24 -17.28
C GLN A 24 -11.06 39.62 -17.66
N THR A 25 -11.69 40.52 -16.90
CA THR A 25 -13.02 41.04 -17.23
C THR A 25 -13.01 41.85 -18.53
N VAL A 26 -11.98 42.67 -18.75
CA VAL A 26 -11.82 43.41 -20.00
C VAL A 26 -11.62 42.45 -21.18
N LEU A 27 -10.78 41.43 -21.03
CA LEU A 27 -10.55 40.41 -22.07
C LEU A 27 -11.84 39.65 -22.41
N PHE A 28 -12.63 39.27 -21.41
CA PHE A 28 -13.95 38.65 -21.61
C PHE A 28 -14.88 39.56 -22.43
N LEU A 29 -15.02 40.83 -22.04
CA LEU A 29 -15.88 41.80 -22.75
C LEU A 29 -15.43 42.05 -24.18
N VAL A 30 -14.12 42.23 -24.39
CA VAL A 30 -13.53 42.42 -25.73
C VAL A 30 -13.77 41.19 -26.60
N THR A 31 -13.66 39.98 -26.04
CA THR A 31 -13.88 38.74 -26.78
C THR A 31 -15.34 38.58 -27.21
N VAL A 32 -16.30 38.88 -26.31
CA VAL A 32 -17.74 38.84 -26.64
C VAL A 32 -18.09 39.86 -27.72
N VAL A 33 -17.64 41.12 -27.57
CA VAL A 33 -17.89 42.18 -28.54
C VAL A 33 -17.23 41.85 -29.89
N GLY A 34 -15.97 41.42 -29.89
CA GLY A 34 -15.24 41.02 -31.08
C GLY A 34 -15.89 39.83 -31.80
N SER A 35 -16.44 38.87 -31.04
CA SER A 35 -17.16 37.73 -31.59
C SER A 35 -18.46 38.14 -32.26
N LEU A 36 -19.23 39.04 -31.64
CA LEU A 36 -20.46 39.58 -32.24
C LEU A 36 -20.16 40.37 -33.52
N SER A 37 -19.13 41.22 -33.51
CA SER A 37 -18.68 41.94 -34.71
C SER A 37 -18.22 40.99 -35.81
N ALA A 38 -17.49 39.92 -35.47
CA ALA A 38 -17.06 38.91 -36.42
C ALA A 38 -18.26 38.14 -37.01
N ILE A 39 -19.26 37.78 -36.21
CA ILE A 39 -20.49 37.12 -36.71
C ILE A 39 -21.26 38.04 -37.69
N VAL A 40 -21.37 39.33 -37.37
CA VAL A 40 -22.02 40.31 -38.25
C VAL A 40 -21.24 40.50 -39.56
N GLU A 41 -19.92 40.43 -39.53
CA GLU A 41 -19.11 40.54 -40.75
C GLU A 41 -19.17 39.25 -41.59
N LEU A 42 -19.18 38.09 -40.94
CA LEU A 42 -19.32 36.77 -41.58
C LEU A 42 -20.69 36.59 -42.25
N SER A 43 -21.73 37.26 -41.76
CA SER A 43 -23.07 37.22 -42.36
C SER A 43 -23.22 38.14 -43.58
N LYS A 44 -22.38 39.18 -43.69
CA LYS A 44 -22.37 40.11 -44.84
C LYS A 44 -21.55 39.58 -46.02
N LYS A 45 -20.52 38.78 -45.77
CA LYS A 45 -19.63 38.26 -46.83
C LYS A 45 -20.20 36.99 -47.47
N SER A 46 -20.64 37.12 -48.72
CA SER A 46 -21.12 36.02 -49.57
C SER A 46 -20.00 35.17 -50.19
N THR A 47 -18.75 35.62 -50.13
CA THR A 47 -17.59 34.95 -50.74
C THR A 47 -17.01 33.80 -49.91
N ILE A 48 -17.46 33.62 -48.67
CA ILE A 48 -16.97 32.57 -47.77
C ILE A 48 -17.85 31.32 -47.95
N PRO A 49 -17.27 30.14 -48.23
CA PRO A 49 -18.01 28.88 -48.29
C PRO A 49 -18.77 28.59 -46.99
N ASP A 50 -19.96 27.99 -47.09
CA ASP A 50 -20.81 27.73 -45.93
C ASP A 50 -20.15 26.81 -44.89
N SER A 51 -19.29 25.88 -45.33
CA SER A 51 -18.49 25.02 -44.45
C SER A 51 -17.49 25.80 -43.60
N THR A 52 -16.73 26.70 -44.23
CA THR A 52 -15.79 27.58 -43.55
C THR A 52 -16.53 28.53 -42.61
N ARG A 53 -17.73 29.01 -43.00
CA ARG A 53 -18.59 29.85 -42.13
C ARG A 53 -19.03 29.10 -40.87
N VAL A 54 -19.45 27.84 -40.98
CA VAL A 54 -19.81 26.99 -39.84
C VAL A 54 -18.63 26.76 -38.91
N LEU A 55 -17.44 26.47 -39.46
CA LEU A 55 -16.22 26.29 -38.65
C LEU A 55 -15.83 27.58 -37.91
N LEU A 56 -15.89 28.73 -38.57
CA LEU A 56 -15.58 30.02 -37.96
C LEU A 56 -16.57 30.39 -36.84
N VAL A 57 -17.86 30.18 -37.05
CA VAL A 57 -18.89 30.38 -36.00
C VAL A 57 -18.68 29.41 -34.83
N GLY A 58 -18.33 28.15 -35.11
CA GLY A 58 -18.00 27.16 -34.09
C GLY A 58 -16.78 27.56 -33.25
N SER A 59 -15.72 28.10 -33.87
CA SER A 59 -14.55 28.58 -33.13
C SER A 59 -14.91 29.74 -32.21
N LEU A 60 -15.73 30.68 -32.69
CA LEU A 60 -16.23 31.79 -31.86
C LEU A 60 -17.05 31.26 -30.67
N PHE A 61 -17.89 30.24 -30.86
CA PHE A 61 -18.64 29.62 -29.77
C PHE A 61 -17.73 29.00 -28.69
N PHE A 62 -16.71 28.23 -29.09
CA PHE A 62 -15.78 27.63 -28.14
C PHE A 62 -14.90 28.67 -27.43
N ALA A 63 -14.49 29.73 -28.13
CA ALA A 63 -13.77 30.85 -27.53
C ALA A 63 -14.61 31.57 -26.46
N ASN A 64 -15.88 31.88 -26.75
CA ASN A 64 -16.78 32.51 -25.78
C ASN A 64 -17.11 31.58 -24.59
N SER A 65 -17.25 30.28 -24.84
CA SER A 65 -17.49 29.30 -23.77
C SER A 65 -16.28 29.18 -22.82
N HIS A 66 -15.07 29.22 -23.37
CA HIS A 66 -13.82 29.25 -22.61
C HIS A 66 -13.72 30.51 -21.74
N GLU A 67 -13.91 31.69 -22.34
CA GLU A 67 -13.85 32.97 -21.64
C GLU A 67 -14.93 33.09 -20.55
N PHE A 68 -16.13 32.57 -20.79
CA PHE A 68 -17.19 32.54 -19.79
C PHE A 68 -16.84 31.66 -18.57
N ALA A 69 -16.24 30.49 -18.79
CA ALA A 69 -15.76 29.64 -17.70
C ALA A 69 -14.62 30.30 -16.92
N TYR A 70 -13.71 30.97 -17.63
CA TYR A 70 -12.58 31.70 -17.02
C TYR A 70 -13.06 32.91 -16.19
N PHE A 71 -14.13 33.60 -16.64
CA PHE A 71 -14.75 34.73 -15.95
C PHE A 71 -15.37 34.37 -14.57
N SER A 72 -15.63 33.08 -14.32
CA SER A 72 -16.13 32.63 -13.01
C SER A 72 -15.14 32.91 -11.85
N SER A 73 -13.84 33.02 -12.14
CA SER A 73 -12.82 33.33 -11.14
C SER A 73 -12.78 34.82 -10.76
N PRO A 74 -12.72 35.78 -11.71
CA PRO A 74 -12.87 37.22 -11.43
C PRO A 74 -14.14 37.56 -10.64
N LEU A 75 -15.27 36.94 -10.97
CA LEU A 75 -16.53 37.19 -10.26
C LEU A 75 -16.42 36.88 -8.76
N LYS A 76 -15.74 35.78 -8.40
CA LYS A 76 -15.48 35.42 -7.00
C LYS A 76 -14.53 36.40 -6.33
N VAL A 77 -13.50 36.87 -7.04
CA VAL A 77 -12.56 37.88 -6.52
C VAL A 77 -13.29 39.20 -6.22
N PHE A 78 -14.18 39.64 -7.10
CA PHE A 78 -15.00 40.85 -6.87
C PHE A 78 -15.99 40.67 -5.73
N GLN A 79 -16.67 39.53 -5.66
CA GLN A 79 -17.56 39.20 -4.54
C GLN A 79 -16.80 39.26 -3.20
N MET A 80 -15.57 38.74 -3.16
CA MET A 80 -14.74 38.74 -1.97
C MET A 80 -14.21 40.13 -1.59
N ASN A 81 -13.81 40.95 -2.57
CA ASN A 81 -13.22 42.27 -2.29
C ASN A 81 -14.27 43.37 -2.00
N PHE A 82 -15.44 43.31 -2.64
CA PHE A 82 -16.42 44.41 -2.57
C PHE A 82 -17.60 44.14 -1.62
N PHE A 83 -17.93 42.87 -1.34
CA PHE A 83 -19.19 42.53 -0.66
C PHE A 83 -19.03 41.78 0.67
N HIS A 84 -17.81 41.45 1.11
CA HIS A 84 -17.59 40.74 2.37
C HIS A 84 -16.67 41.48 3.34
N SER A 85 -17.26 41.99 4.43
CA SER A 85 -16.55 42.42 5.64
C SER A 85 -16.97 41.54 6.82
N ASN A 86 -16.01 40.91 7.51
CA ASN A 86 -16.14 40.19 8.79
C ASN A 86 -16.78 38.79 8.80
N THR A 87 -16.24 37.82 8.05
CA THR A 87 -16.47 36.38 8.32
C THR A 87 -15.16 35.67 8.66
N SER A 88 -15.14 34.92 9.77
CA SER A 88 -13.97 34.20 10.30
C SER A 88 -13.60 32.91 9.55
N CYS A 89 -14.41 32.48 8.58
CA CYS A 89 -14.14 31.31 7.75
C CYS A 89 -14.51 31.60 6.29
N TYR A 90 -13.51 31.53 5.40
CA TYR A 90 -13.71 31.65 3.97
C TYR A 90 -13.87 30.25 3.36
N PRO A 91 -15.03 29.87 2.83
CA PRO A 91 -15.20 28.53 2.27
C PRO A 91 -14.33 28.36 1.02
N MET A 92 -13.41 27.39 1.06
CA MET A 92 -12.64 26.98 -0.11
C MET A 92 -13.46 26.00 -0.94
N ALA A 93 -13.48 26.24 -2.25
CA ALA A 93 -14.03 25.28 -3.19
C ALA A 93 -13.18 24.01 -3.16
N SER A 94 -13.81 22.87 -2.89
CA SER A 94 -13.11 21.58 -2.98
C SER A 94 -12.66 21.35 -4.43
N THR A 95 -11.63 20.52 -4.64
CA THR A 95 -11.20 20.11 -5.99
C THR A 95 -12.37 19.59 -6.83
N LEU A 96 -13.40 19.02 -6.17
CA LEU A 96 -14.63 18.53 -6.78
C LEU A 96 -15.51 19.65 -7.36
N GLU A 97 -15.57 20.81 -6.72
CA GLU A 97 -16.36 21.98 -7.14
C GLU A 97 -15.73 22.73 -8.31
N CYS A 98 -14.42 22.56 -8.52
CA CYS A 98 -13.71 23.13 -9.67
C CYS A 98 -13.90 22.31 -10.96
N ILE A 99 -14.34 21.06 -10.87
CA ILE A 99 -14.45 20.13 -12.00
C ILE A 99 -15.30 20.67 -13.16
N PRO A 100 -16.51 21.22 -12.94
CA PRO A 100 -17.34 21.73 -14.04
C PRO A 100 -16.62 22.83 -14.82
N THR A 101 -16.01 23.78 -14.11
CA THR A 101 -15.26 24.89 -14.71
C THR A 101 -14.05 24.38 -15.50
N THR A 102 -13.24 23.47 -14.92
CA THR A 102 -12.08 22.89 -15.61
C THR A 102 -12.47 22.06 -16.82
N THR A 103 -13.62 21.38 -16.79
CA THR A 103 -14.15 20.64 -17.94
C THR A 103 -14.53 21.59 -19.07
N VAL A 104 -15.23 22.69 -18.79
CA VAL A 104 -15.59 23.68 -19.83
C VAL A 104 -14.33 24.34 -20.42
N LEU A 105 -13.32 24.64 -19.60
CA LEU A 105 -12.04 25.16 -20.08
C LEU A 105 -11.34 24.16 -21.01
N ALA A 106 -11.23 22.89 -20.61
CA ALA A 106 -10.63 21.84 -21.43
C ALA A 106 -11.41 21.62 -22.75
N MET A 107 -12.74 21.67 -22.71
CA MET A 107 -13.60 21.60 -23.90
C MET A 107 -13.38 22.79 -24.84
N GLY A 108 -13.31 24.01 -24.30
CA GLY A 108 -13.09 25.22 -25.08
C GLY A 108 -11.74 25.21 -25.82
N ILE A 109 -10.67 24.78 -25.15
CA ILE A 109 -9.33 24.65 -25.74
C ILE A 109 -9.33 23.56 -26.81
N SER A 110 -9.85 22.37 -26.48
CA SER A 110 -9.87 21.23 -27.40
C SER A 110 -10.70 21.54 -28.65
N GLY A 111 -11.89 22.10 -28.46
CA GLY A 111 -12.78 22.51 -29.56
C GLY A 111 -12.12 23.53 -30.48
N ASN A 112 -11.43 24.54 -29.94
CA ASN A 112 -10.69 25.49 -30.76
C ASN A 112 -9.50 24.86 -31.51
N MET A 113 -8.72 23.98 -30.87
CA MET A 113 -7.61 23.28 -31.53
C MET A 113 -8.10 22.41 -32.70
N PHE A 114 -9.22 21.70 -32.52
CA PHE A 114 -9.81 20.88 -33.59
C PHE A 114 -10.32 21.73 -34.74
N ILE A 115 -11.02 22.85 -34.45
CA ILE A 115 -11.53 23.73 -35.50
C ILE A 115 -10.37 24.42 -36.24
N GLN A 116 -9.32 24.83 -35.55
CA GLN A 116 -8.13 25.38 -36.20
C GLN A 116 -7.43 24.33 -37.10
N SER A 117 -7.41 23.07 -36.68
CA SER A 117 -6.91 21.97 -37.52
C SER A 117 -7.77 21.77 -38.76
N ALA A 118 -9.11 21.80 -38.60
CA ALA A 118 -10.05 21.70 -39.71
C ALA A 118 -9.92 22.89 -40.69
N LEU A 119 -9.79 24.12 -40.18
CA LEU A 119 -9.56 25.32 -40.98
C LEU A 119 -8.20 25.29 -41.69
N SER A 120 -7.17 24.69 -41.08
CA SER A 120 -5.85 24.53 -41.72
C SER A 120 -5.93 23.55 -42.89
N VAL A 121 -6.66 22.45 -42.75
CA VAL A 121 -6.93 21.51 -43.85
C VAL A 121 -7.78 22.17 -44.95
N ASP A 122 -8.78 22.96 -44.58
CA ASP A 122 -9.62 23.73 -45.50
C ASP A 122 -8.77 24.75 -46.31
N ARG A 123 -7.83 25.42 -45.64
CA ARG A 123 -6.93 26.43 -46.25
C ARG A 123 -5.84 25.82 -47.14
N CYS A 124 -5.21 24.71 -46.74
CA CYS A 124 -4.20 24.01 -47.56
C CYS A 124 -4.77 23.55 -48.92
N ARG A 125 -6.08 23.37 -49.02
CA ARG A 125 -6.73 22.97 -50.29
C ARG A 125 -7.12 24.16 -51.17
N PHE A 126 -7.29 25.34 -50.60
CA PHE A 126 -7.53 26.56 -51.38
C PHE A 126 -6.28 27.02 -52.13
N ASP A 127 -5.09 26.74 -51.59
CA ASP A 127 -3.79 27.09 -52.18
C ASP A 127 -3.38 26.12 -53.31
N VAL A 128 -3.92 24.89 -53.32
CA VAL A 128 -3.72 23.88 -54.39
C VAL A 128 -4.78 24.05 -55.49
N GLN A 129 -4.71 25.23 -56.13
CA GLN A 129 -5.17 25.67 -57.46
C GLN A 129 -6.52 25.22 -58.08
N GLN A 130 -7.30 26.26 -58.41
CA GLN A 130 -8.04 26.52 -59.65
C GLN A 130 -8.61 25.33 -60.47
N ARG A 131 -9.96 25.27 -60.48
CA ARG A 131 -10.81 24.61 -61.49
C ARG A 131 -10.51 23.13 -61.72
N TYR A 132 -11.03 22.23 -60.87
CA TYR A 132 -11.71 20.99 -61.30
C TYR A 132 -12.29 20.30 -60.04
N LEU A 133 -13.52 19.78 -60.15
CA LEU A 133 -14.21 18.89 -59.19
C LEU A 133 -15.05 19.52 -58.06
N THR A 134 -16.12 20.24 -58.43
CA THR A 134 -17.23 20.63 -57.54
C THR A 134 -17.96 19.45 -56.87
N SER A 135 -17.84 18.22 -57.37
CA SER A 135 -18.53 17.04 -56.80
C SER A 135 -17.73 16.34 -55.69
N GLU A 136 -16.40 16.39 -55.76
CA GLU A 136 -15.53 15.79 -54.74
C GLU A 136 -15.45 16.68 -53.50
N THR A 137 -15.40 18.00 -53.70
CA THR A 137 -15.50 19.02 -52.63
C THR A 137 -16.77 18.91 -51.81
N LEU A 138 -17.91 18.57 -52.43
CA LEU A 138 -19.20 18.42 -51.75
C LEU A 138 -19.25 17.15 -50.88
N LYS A 139 -18.74 16.01 -51.39
CA LYS A 139 -18.67 14.74 -50.65
C LYS A 139 -17.69 14.79 -49.49
N THR A 140 -16.53 15.42 -49.65
CA THR A 140 -15.53 15.49 -48.56
C THR A 140 -15.89 16.51 -47.48
N THR A 141 -16.51 17.63 -47.84
CA THR A 141 -17.02 18.62 -46.86
C THR A 141 -18.14 18.01 -46.02
N GLN A 142 -19.03 17.27 -46.68
CA GLN A 142 -20.08 16.51 -46.00
C GLN A 142 -19.48 15.44 -45.07
N THR A 143 -18.41 14.77 -45.48
CA THR A 143 -17.68 13.78 -44.64
C THR A 143 -17.03 14.42 -43.41
N ILE A 144 -16.38 15.59 -43.56
CA ILE A 144 -15.77 16.32 -42.44
C ILE A 144 -16.84 16.84 -41.48
N CYS A 145 -17.97 17.35 -41.98
CA CYS A 145 -19.12 17.71 -41.17
C CYS A 145 -19.69 16.50 -40.42
N TYR A 146 -19.86 15.35 -41.09
CA TYR A 146 -20.33 14.13 -40.41
C TYR A 146 -19.35 13.63 -39.37
N LEU A 147 -18.04 13.66 -39.64
CA LEU A 147 -17.03 13.28 -38.64
C LEU A 147 -17.04 14.23 -37.44
N SER A 148 -17.13 15.53 -37.68
CA SER A 148 -17.14 16.56 -36.62
C SER A 148 -18.42 16.49 -35.79
N ILE A 149 -19.58 16.27 -36.43
CA ILE A 149 -20.87 16.06 -35.75
C ILE A 149 -20.84 14.74 -34.96
N ALA A 150 -20.34 13.64 -35.53
CA ALA A 150 -20.23 12.36 -34.84
C ALA A 150 -19.29 12.45 -33.63
N GLN A 151 -18.17 13.16 -33.75
CA GLN A 151 -17.24 13.39 -32.65
C GLN A 151 -17.82 14.31 -31.59
N PHE A 152 -18.53 15.36 -31.98
CA PHE A 152 -19.24 16.24 -31.04
C PHE A 152 -20.32 15.47 -30.28
N LEU A 153 -21.13 14.67 -30.98
CA LEU A 153 -22.13 13.80 -30.36
C LEU A 153 -21.48 12.77 -29.44
N ALA A 154 -20.36 12.15 -29.82
CA ALA A 154 -19.63 11.22 -28.98
C ALA A 154 -19.09 11.88 -27.71
N MET A 155 -18.49 13.08 -27.81
CA MET A 155 -18.02 13.84 -26.64
C MET A 155 -19.17 14.31 -25.75
N LEU A 156 -20.30 14.69 -26.34
CA LEU A 156 -21.50 15.12 -25.62
C LEU A 156 -22.17 13.95 -24.89
N LEU A 157 -22.26 12.78 -25.53
CA LEU A 157 -22.73 11.54 -24.92
C LEU A 157 -21.79 11.07 -23.81
N TYR A 158 -20.47 11.15 -24.03
CA TYR A 158 -19.47 10.82 -23.02
C TYR A 158 -19.59 11.72 -21.79
N THR A 159 -19.60 13.04 -21.99
CA THR A 159 -19.68 14.02 -20.90
C THR A 159 -21.03 13.94 -20.19
N GLY A 160 -22.11 13.84 -20.94
CA GLY A 160 -23.46 13.67 -20.41
C GLY A 160 -23.59 12.37 -19.60
N GLY A 161 -23.02 11.27 -20.10
CA GLY A 161 -22.97 9.99 -19.40
C GLY A 161 -22.18 10.07 -18.09
N VAL A 162 -21.01 10.69 -18.10
CA VAL A 162 -20.20 10.91 -16.88
C VAL A 162 -20.94 11.79 -15.87
N LEU A 163 -21.61 12.86 -16.32
CA LEU A 163 -22.41 13.73 -15.44
C LEU A 163 -23.64 13.01 -14.87
N LEU A 164 -24.35 12.22 -15.67
CA LEU A 164 -25.50 11.42 -15.25
C LEU A 164 -25.09 10.37 -14.21
N MET A 165 -24.01 9.64 -14.48
CA MET A 165 -23.43 8.67 -13.54
C MET A 165 -23.01 9.32 -12.22
N ARG A 166 -22.41 10.52 -12.27
CA ARG A 166 -22.03 11.27 -11.06
C ARG A 166 -23.23 11.80 -10.27
N LYS A 167 -24.26 12.31 -10.96
CA LYS A 167 -25.49 12.79 -10.30
C LYS A 167 -26.25 11.65 -9.61
N ASN A 168 -26.18 10.45 -10.18
CA ASN A 168 -26.78 9.24 -9.63
C ASN A 168 -25.80 8.39 -8.79
N GLN A 169 -24.62 8.91 -8.42
CA GLN A 169 -23.58 8.15 -7.70
C GLN A 169 -24.11 7.45 -6.44
N LYS A 170 -25.05 8.07 -5.71
CA LYS A 170 -25.65 7.49 -4.49
C LYS A 170 -26.56 6.28 -4.74
N ASN A 171 -27.07 6.14 -5.97
CA ASN A 171 -27.99 5.08 -6.37
C ASN A 171 -27.30 4.01 -7.23
N ILE A 172 -26.02 4.19 -7.57
CA ILE A 172 -25.23 3.24 -8.33
C ILE A 172 -24.37 2.43 -7.36
N PRO A 173 -24.45 1.09 -7.36
CA PRO A 173 -23.56 0.26 -6.56
C PRO A 173 -22.10 0.62 -6.80
N THR A 174 -21.31 0.76 -5.73
CA THR A 174 -19.89 1.18 -5.79
C THR A 174 -19.08 0.34 -6.76
N LEU A 175 -19.36 -0.97 -6.83
CA LEU A 175 -18.72 -1.90 -7.77
C LEU A 175 -18.97 -1.52 -9.25
N ILE A 176 -20.19 -1.10 -9.61
CA ILE A 176 -20.53 -0.69 -10.98
C ILE A 176 -19.90 0.68 -11.29
N TYR A 177 -19.94 1.60 -10.34
CA TYR A 177 -19.34 2.93 -10.49
C TYR A 177 -17.82 2.85 -10.68
N VAL A 178 -17.15 2.03 -9.86
CA VAL A 178 -15.71 1.77 -9.96
C VAL A 178 -15.40 1.01 -11.24
N ASN A 179 -16.13 -0.06 -11.59
CA ASN A 179 -15.87 -0.81 -12.82
C ASN A 179 -16.00 0.05 -14.08
N VAL A 180 -16.99 0.95 -14.15
CA VAL A 180 -17.17 1.85 -15.31
C VAL A 180 -16.09 2.94 -15.35
N ILE A 181 -15.69 3.50 -14.20
CA ILE A 181 -14.62 4.50 -14.16
C ILE A 181 -13.23 3.86 -14.43
N VAL A 182 -12.97 2.69 -13.87
CA VAL A 182 -11.73 1.92 -14.05
C VAL A 182 -11.59 1.44 -15.49
N TRP A 183 -12.68 0.98 -16.13
CA TRP A 183 -12.68 0.65 -17.57
C TRP A 183 -12.36 1.86 -18.45
N VAL A 184 -12.74 3.07 -18.03
CA VAL A 184 -12.63 4.27 -18.87
C VAL A 184 -11.35 5.06 -18.62
N TYR A 185 -10.76 5.04 -17.41
CA TYR A 185 -9.69 5.97 -17.04
C TYR A 185 -8.32 5.35 -16.73
N ALA A 186 -8.21 4.10 -16.28
CA ALA A 186 -6.92 3.41 -16.18
C ALA A 186 -7.12 1.93 -15.81
N PRO A 187 -6.56 0.97 -16.58
CA PRO A 187 -6.48 -0.41 -16.14
C PRO A 187 -5.75 -0.47 -14.78
N PRO A 188 -6.28 -1.16 -13.75
CA PRO A 188 -5.74 -1.17 -12.39
C PRO A 188 -4.23 -1.47 -12.36
N CYS A 189 -3.79 -2.44 -13.18
CA CYS A 189 -2.41 -2.86 -13.26
C CYS A 189 -1.49 -1.76 -13.82
N SER A 190 -1.95 -0.98 -14.82
CA SER A 190 -1.15 0.12 -15.38
C SER A 190 -0.88 1.23 -14.36
N THR A 191 -1.86 1.49 -13.48
CA THR A 191 -1.71 2.46 -12.39
C THR A 191 -0.75 1.92 -11.34
N ILE A 192 -0.91 0.64 -10.95
CA ILE A 192 -0.04 -0.02 -9.99
C ILE A 192 1.41 0.02 -10.49
N GLU A 193 1.67 -0.37 -11.74
CA GLU A 193 3.01 -0.33 -12.34
C GLU A 193 3.60 1.08 -12.40
N LYS A 194 2.78 2.10 -12.69
CA LYS A 194 3.24 3.49 -12.79
C LYS A 194 3.70 4.06 -11.45
N TYR A 195 2.99 3.74 -10.36
CA TYR A 195 3.24 4.35 -9.04
C TYR A 195 4.04 3.46 -8.09
N PHE A 196 3.94 2.14 -8.24
CA PHE A 196 4.56 1.16 -7.37
C PHE A 196 5.43 0.24 -8.23
N ASN A 197 6.73 0.37 -8.08
CA ASN A 197 7.70 -0.34 -8.92
C ASN A 197 7.85 -1.81 -8.45
N PHE A 198 6.96 -2.69 -8.87
CA PHE A 198 7.02 -4.12 -8.58
C PHE A 198 8.11 -4.83 -9.41
N ALA A 199 8.79 -5.81 -8.82
CA ALA A 199 9.74 -6.65 -9.53
C ALA A 199 8.98 -7.51 -10.56
N LYS A 200 9.48 -7.53 -11.81
CA LYS A 200 8.89 -8.32 -12.91
C LYS A 200 9.59 -9.65 -13.12
N GLU A 201 10.88 -9.70 -12.80
CA GLU A 201 11.75 -10.87 -12.94
C GLU A 201 12.57 -11.05 -11.65
N PRO A 202 13.02 -12.28 -11.31
CA PRO A 202 13.94 -12.50 -10.21
C PRO A 202 15.23 -11.70 -10.41
N SER A 203 15.76 -11.12 -9.33
CA SER A 203 16.98 -10.29 -9.41
C SER A 203 18.29 -11.11 -9.49
N SER A 204 18.23 -12.41 -9.15
CA SER A 204 19.34 -13.36 -9.26
C SER A 204 18.85 -14.81 -9.34
N GLU A 205 19.71 -15.71 -9.82
CA GLU A 205 19.45 -17.16 -9.86
C GLU A 205 19.26 -17.73 -8.44
N GLU A 206 20.07 -17.29 -7.48
CA GLU A 206 19.95 -17.67 -6.07
C GLU A 206 18.55 -17.36 -5.51
N GLU A 207 17.95 -16.22 -5.89
CA GLU A 207 16.60 -15.84 -5.49
C GLU A 207 15.52 -16.61 -6.26
N ALA A 208 15.77 -16.96 -7.52
CA ALA A 208 14.83 -17.72 -8.36
C ALA A 208 14.67 -19.18 -7.87
N GLU A 209 15.77 -19.81 -7.43
CA GLU A 209 15.80 -21.20 -6.95
C GLU A 209 15.31 -21.39 -5.51
N PHE A 210 15.09 -20.30 -4.77
CA PHE A 210 14.63 -20.35 -3.39
C PHE A 210 13.34 -19.53 -3.16
N PRO A 211 12.19 -19.96 -3.72
CA PRO A 211 10.94 -19.24 -3.56
C PRO A 211 10.45 -19.19 -2.11
N LEU A 212 9.85 -18.07 -1.74
CA LEU A 212 9.31 -17.80 -0.41
C LEU A 212 7.79 -17.66 -0.46
N ALA A 213 7.14 -17.88 0.68
CA ALA A 213 5.72 -17.69 0.87
C ALA A 213 5.44 -16.63 1.94
N TYR A 214 4.53 -15.71 1.65
CA TYR A 214 4.14 -14.66 2.59
C TYR A 214 2.64 -14.67 2.84
N GLY A 215 2.26 -14.72 4.12
CA GLY A 215 0.89 -14.48 4.57
C GLY A 215 0.77 -13.08 5.16
N LEU A 216 -0.18 -12.29 4.66
CA LEU A 216 -0.39 -10.91 5.11
C LEU A 216 -1.81 -10.76 5.65
N VAL A 217 -1.96 -10.13 6.81
CA VAL A 217 -3.26 -9.65 7.30
C VAL A 217 -3.26 -8.12 7.27
N VAL A 218 -4.23 -7.55 6.55
CA VAL A 218 -4.29 -6.11 6.26
C VAL A 218 -5.69 -5.56 6.51
N TYR A 219 -5.79 -4.29 6.93
CA TYR A 219 -7.09 -3.68 7.27
C TYR A 219 -7.21 -2.18 6.94
N LYS A 220 -6.10 -1.48 6.64
CA LYS A 220 -6.12 -0.05 6.34
C LYS A 220 -4.96 0.42 5.48
N THR A 221 -5.09 1.64 4.96
CA THR A 221 -4.06 2.42 4.22
C THR A 221 -3.49 1.71 2.99
N ILE A 222 -4.19 1.81 1.86
CA ILE A 222 -3.83 1.17 0.58
C ILE A 222 -2.40 1.51 0.16
N VAL A 223 -2.02 2.79 0.17
CA VAL A 223 -0.70 3.25 -0.31
C VAL A 223 0.43 2.57 0.47
N GLN A 224 0.31 2.46 1.79
CA GLN A 224 1.31 1.81 2.62
C GLN A 224 1.42 0.31 2.30
N VAL A 225 0.30 -0.39 2.17
CA VAL A 225 0.30 -1.82 1.81
C VAL A 225 0.89 -2.04 0.41
N MET A 226 0.58 -1.18 -0.56
CA MET A 226 1.18 -1.24 -1.89
C MET A 226 2.69 -1.00 -1.87
N MET A 227 3.16 -0.05 -1.07
CA MET A 227 4.61 0.18 -0.88
C MET A 227 5.28 -1.01 -0.19
N GLN A 228 4.69 -1.54 0.88
CA GLN A 228 5.18 -2.74 1.56
C GLN A 228 5.27 -3.92 0.58
N LEU A 229 4.18 -4.22 -0.14
CA LEU A 229 4.14 -5.28 -1.14
C LEU A 229 5.20 -5.06 -2.22
N SER A 230 5.45 -3.84 -2.68
CA SER A 230 6.49 -3.57 -3.69
C SER A 230 7.92 -3.87 -3.24
N LEU A 231 8.17 -4.00 -1.93
CA LEU A 231 9.47 -4.43 -1.38
C LEU A 231 9.58 -5.95 -1.23
N PHE A 232 8.48 -6.62 -0.85
CA PHE A 232 8.46 -8.08 -0.66
C PHE A 232 8.21 -8.86 -1.95
N TYR A 233 7.43 -8.29 -2.87
CA TYR A 233 6.96 -8.97 -4.07
C TYR A 233 8.12 -9.35 -4.98
N GLN A 234 8.15 -10.64 -5.32
CA GLN A 234 8.99 -11.21 -6.36
C GLN A 234 8.14 -12.19 -7.16
N PRO A 235 8.36 -12.32 -8.48
CA PRO A 235 7.52 -13.16 -9.34
C PRO A 235 7.60 -14.66 -9.00
N GLN A 236 8.73 -15.12 -8.46
CA GLN A 236 8.91 -16.52 -8.07
C GLN A 236 8.25 -16.87 -6.73
N HIS A 237 7.90 -15.89 -5.88
CA HIS A 237 7.32 -16.13 -4.55
C HIS A 237 5.82 -16.41 -4.61
N LEU A 238 5.23 -16.82 -3.50
CA LEU A 238 3.77 -17.02 -3.36
C LEU A 238 3.19 -16.14 -2.25
N PHE A 239 2.13 -15.39 -2.55
CA PHE A 239 1.52 -14.45 -1.62
C PHE A 239 0.07 -14.83 -1.30
N CYS A 240 -0.29 -14.72 -0.03
CA CYS A 240 -1.67 -14.73 0.40
C CYS A 240 -1.96 -13.50 1.27
N ILE A 241 -3.05 -12.81 0.99
CA ILE A 241 -3.52 -11.66 1.75
C ILE A 241 -4.92 -11.94 2.28
N THR A 242 -5.11 -11.80 3.58
CA THR A 242 -6.44 -11.74 4.19
C THR A 242 -6.76 -10.30 4.56
N VAL A 243 -7.88 -9.80 4.04
CA VAL A 243 -8.40 -8.47 4.35
C VAL A 243 -9.42 -8.61 5.47
N ASP A 244 -9.30 -7.79 6.51
CA ASP A 244 -10.28 -7.76 7.59
C ASP A 244 -11.66 -7.34 7.08
N ASP A 245 -12.72 -8.08 7.43
CA ASP A 245 -14.07 -7.77 6.98
C ASP A 245 -14.59 -6.40 7.47
N GLN A 246 -14.09 -5.90 8.60
CA GLN A 246 -14.41 -4.56 9.12
C GLN A 246 -13.76 -3.43 8.32
N SER A 247 -12.88 -3.74 7.36
CA SER A 247 -12.26 -2.73 6.50
C SER A 247 -13.31 -2.07 5.60
N ALA A 248 -13.06 -0.80 5.23
CA ALA A 248 -13.93 -0.08 4.30
C ALA A 248 -14.10 -0.84 2.97
N GLU A 249 -15.29 -0.80 2.38
CA GLU A 249 -15.59 -1.51 1.12
C GLU A 249 -14.66 -1.09 -0.03
N GLU A 250 -14.27 0.20 -0.07
CA GLU A 250 -13.31 0.70 -1.05
C GLU A 250 -11.91 0.09 -0.85
N TYR A 251 -11.54 -0.19 0.39
CA TYR A 251 -10.28 -0.86 0.70
C TYR A 251 -10.32 -2.33 0.26
N LYS A 252 -11.40 -3.05 0.60
CA LYS A 252 -11.60 -4.45 0.21
C LYS A 252 -11.56 -4.61 -1.30
N ALA A 253 -12.32 -3.79 -2.03
CA ALA A 253 -12.38 -3.82 -3.49
C ALA A 253 -11.01 -3.65 -4.18
N VAL A 254 -10.14 -2.79 -3.64
CA VAL A 254 -8.79 -2.59 -4.20
C VAL A 254 -7.88 -3.78 -3.93
N ILE A 255 -7.88 -4.32 -2.71
CA ILE A 255 -7.02 -5.45 -2.37
C ILE A 255 -7.48 -6.73 -3.10
N GLU A 256 -8.79 -6.98 -3.17
CA GLU A 256 -9.37 -8.11 -3.91
C GLU A 256 -9.07 -8.09 -5.42
N ALA A 257 -8.83 -6.91 -5.98
CA ALA A 257 -8.45 -6.77 -7.38
C ALA A 257 -6.96 -7.09 -7.67
N LEU A 258 -6.09 -7.15 -6.66
CA LEU A 258 -4.64 -7.36 -6.86
C LEU A 258 -4.28 -8.65 -7.62
N PRO A 259 -4.94 -9.81 -7.42
CA PRO A 259 -4.66 -11.03 -8.18
C PRO A 259 -4.87 -10.89 -9.69
N THR A 260 -5.61 -9.87 -10.16
CA THR A 260 -5.75 -9.59 -11.60
C THR A 260 -4.43 -9.08 -12.21
N CYS A 261 -3.54 -8.52 -11.40
CA CYS A 261 -2.23 -8.00 -11.81
C CYS A 261 -1.07 -8.92 -11.39
N PHE A 262 -1.26 -9.72 -10.33
CA PHE A 262 -0.22 -10.55 -9.75
C PHE A 262 -0.68 -12.03 -9.70
N PRO A 263 -0.25 -12.87 -10.65
CA PRO A 263 -0.75 -14.25 -10.78
C PRO A 263 -0.34 -15.16 -9.61
N ASN A 264 0.73 -14.80 -8.90
CA ASN A 264 1.26 -15.50 -7.73
C ASN A 264 0.69 -14.97 -6.39
N MET A 265 -0.49 -14.34 -6.42
CA MET A 265 -1.15 -13.77 -5.25
C MET A 265 -2.59 -14.29 -5.12
N LYS A 266 -2.99 -14.63 -3.90
CA LYS A 266 -4.38 -14.91 -3.55
C LYS A 266 -4.86 -13.96 -2.46
N VAL A 267 -6.11 -13.54 -2.56
CA VAL A 267 -6.76 -12.65 -1.59
C VAL A 267 -8.02 -13.32 -1.05
N PHE A 268 -8.25 -13.16 0.26
CA PHE A 268 -9.46 -13.55 0.96
C PHE A 268 -10.03 -12.38 1.75
N VAL A 269 -11.34 -12.25 1.81
CA VAL A 269 -12.01 -11.47 2.85
C VAL A 269 -12.16 -12.38 4.06
N GLY A 270 -11.55 -11.97 5.16
CA GLY A 270 -11.42 -12.76 6.38
C GLY A 270 -12.60 -12.58 7.34
N GLU A 271 -12.41 -13.05 8.57
CA GLU A 271 -13.32 -12.77 9.68
C GLU A 271 -13.04 -11.37 10.26
N PRO A 272 -14.04 -10.74 10.92
CA PRO A 272 -13.84 -9.52 11.67
C PRO A 272 -12.79 -9.71 12.78
N SER A 273 -11.69 -8.96 12.73
CA SER A 273 -10.67 -9.00 13.78
C SER A 273 -10.88 -7.85 14.77
N GLN A 274 -10.88 -8.18 16.05
CA GLN A 274 -10.74 -7.20 17.12
C GLN A 274 -9.48 -7.58 17.90
N TRP A 275 -8.85 -6.61 18.54
CA TRP A 275 -7.65 -6.89 19.32
C TRP A 275 -7.95 -7.94 20.40
N GLY A 276 -7.14 -9.00 20.41
CA GLY A 276 -7.30 -10.14 21.32
C GLY A 276 -8.38 -11.16 20.93
N SER A 277 -9.06 -10.99 19.79
CA SER A 277 -10.05 -11.96 19.29
C SER A 277 -9.40 -13.07 18.46
N PHE A 278 -10.09 -14.20 18.33
CA PHE A 278 -9.66 -15.32 17.48
C PHE A 278 -9.66 -14.99 15.98
N GLY A 279 -10.41 -13.96 15.55
CA GLY A 279 -10.48 -13.54 14.15
C GLY A 279 -9.11 -13.24 13.55
N ILE A 280 -8.18 -12.68 14.34
CA ILE A 280 -6.79 -12.46 13.92
C ILE A 280 -6.14 -13.79 13.54
N LEU A 281 -6.12 -14.77 14.45
CA LEU A 281 -5.51 -16.07 14.21
C LEU A 281 -6.22 -16.84 13.09
N SER A 282 -7.54 -16.73 12.99
CA SER A 282 -8.35 -17.32 11.91
C SER A 282 -7.92 -16.78 10.54
N ASN A 283 -7.74 -15.47 10.42
CA ASN A 283 -7.26 -14.80 9.21
C ASN A 283 -5.82 -15.21 8.85
N VAL A 284 -4.93 -15.24 9.83
CA VAL A 284 -3.56 -15.73 9.64
C VAL A 284 -3.55 -17.19 9.16
N TYR A 285 -4.34 -18.05 9.81
CA TYR A 285 -4.39 -19.46 9.51
C TYR A 285 -5.04 -19.76 8.15
N THR A 286 -6.01 -18.96 7.72
CA THR A 286 -6.61 -19.05 6.38
C THR A 286 -5.54 -18.95 5.29
N CYS A 287 -4.67 -17.94 5.38
CA CYS A 287 -3.57 -17.80 4.44
C CYS A 287 -2.52 -18.90 4.59
N PHE A 288 -2.14 -19.24 5.83
CA PHE A 288 -1.19 -20.30 6.09
C PHE A 288 -1.63 -21.64 5.48
N ASN A 289 -2.91 -21.98 5.62
CA ASN A 289 -3.49 -23.21 5.09
C ASN A 289 -3.43 -23.25 3.57
N TRP A 290 -3.88 -22.19 2.89
CA TRP A 290 -3.85 -22.11 1.43
C TRP A 290 -2.41 -22.18 0.87
N LEU A 291 -1.46 -21.48 1.49
CA LEU A 291 -0.05 -21.51 1.08
C LEU A 291 0.53 -22.92 1.26
N ALA A 292 0.26 -23.59 2.37
CA ALA A 292 0.72 -24.95 2.65
C ALA A 292 0.12 -26.00 1.70
N GLU A 293 -1.14 -25.86 1.30
CA GLU A 293 -1.81 -26.75 0.34
C GLU A 293 -1.38 -26.52 -1.12
N SER A 294 -0.77 -25.36 -1.43
CA SER A 294 -0.40 -25.00 -2.79
C SER A 294 0.61 -25.98 -3.42
N LYS A 295 0.53 -26.21 -4.73
CA LYS A 295 1.54 -27.02 -5.46
C LYS A 295 2.85 -26.28 -5.73
N HIS A 296 2.92 -25.01 -5.35
CA HIS A 296 4.09 -24.16 -5.56
C HIS A 296 5.25 -24.63 -4.66
N ASP A 297 6.48 -24.70 -5.19
CA ASP A 297 7.65 -25.22 -4.46
C ASP A 297 8.38 -24.17 -3.61
N TRP A 298 7.62 -23.41 -2.83
CA TRP A 298 8.20 -22.46 -1.87
C TRP A 298 8.84 -23.17 -0.67
N LYS A 299 9.88 -22.57 -0.10
CA LYS A 299 10.76 -23.17 0.92
C LYS A 299 10.44 -22.74 2.34
N TYR A 300 10.12 -21.46 2.53
CA TYR A 300 9.78 -20.88 3.83
C TYR A 300 8.56 -19.97 3.76
N TYR A 301 7.75 -20.03 4.80
CA TYR A 301 6.61 -19.15 5.07
C TYR A 301 7.00 -18.08 6.10
N GLN A 302 6.58 -16.84 5.86
CA GLN A 302 6.62 -15.76 6.85
C GLN A 302 5.26 -15.07 6.98
N TYR A 303 4.84 -14.80 8.22
CA TYR A 303 3.66 -13.99 8.51
C TYR A 303 4.02 -12.50 8.70
N LEU A 304 3.26 -11.62 8.04
CA LEU A 304 3.39 -10.16 8.07
C LEU A 304 2.05 -9.46 8.39
N SER A 305 2.14 -8.30 9.01
CA SER A 305 1.03 -7.34 9.14
C SER A 305 1.13 -6.24 8.08
N GLY A 306 0.04 -5.53 7.79
CA GLY A 306 0.03 -4.34 6.92
C GLY A 306 0.84 -3.12 7.44
N THR A 307 1.56 -3.29 8.55
CA THR A 307 2.34 -2.24 9.23
C THR A 307 3.80 -2.64 9.46
N ASP A 308 4.19 -3.77 8.90
CA ASP A 308 5.56 -4.27 8.90
C ASP A 308 6.30 -3.76 7.66
N LEU A 309 7.54 -3.31 7.82
CA LEU A 309 8.44 -3.06 6.69
C LEU A 309 9.68 -3.94 6.79
N PRO A 310 10.24 -4.41 5.67
CA PRO A 310 11.42 -5.24 5.70
C PRO A 310 12.66 -4.44 6.09
N ILE A 311 13.51 -5.02 6.95
CA ILE A 311 14.87 -4.52 7.23
C ILE A 311 15.88 -5.23 6.30
N ARG A 312 15.47 -6.35 5.69
CA ARG A 312 16.27 -7.17 4.79
C ARG A 312 15.75 -7.11 3.36
N THR A 313 16.66 -7.16 2.39
CA THR A 313 16.33 -7.35 0.97
C THR A 313 15.89 -8.80 0.71
N ASN A 314 15.32 -9.07 -0.46
CA ASN A 314 14.94 -10.43 -0.84
C ASN A 314 16.13 -11.40 -0.84
N LEU A 315 17.25 -11.02 -1.47
CA LEU A 315 18.48 -11.82 -1.47
C LEU A 315 19.00 -12.09 -0.05
N GLU A 316 18.98 -11.08 0.83
CA GLU A 316 19.36 -11.26 2.24
C GLU A 316 18.41 -12.24 2.95
N MET A 317 17.09 -12.13 2.74
CA MET A 317 16.09 -13.06 3.29
C MET A 317 16.31 -14.50 2.80
N VAL A 318 16.55 -14.69 1.50
CA VAL A 318 16.86 -16.01 0.92
C VAL A 318 18.06 -16.64 1.61
N ARG A 319 19.16 -15.88 1.78
CA ARG A 319 20.37 -16.37 2.45
C ARG A 319 20.14 -16.69 3.93
N ILE A 320 19.37 -15.87 4.64
CA ILE A 320 18.99 -16.13 6.03
C ILE A 320 18.19 -17.43 6.11
N PHE A 321 17.19 -17.61 5.27
CA PHE A 321 16.33 -18.80 5.29
C PHE A 321 17.06 -20.08 4.88
N LYS A 322 18.03 -20.00 3.96
CA LYS A 322 18.99 -21.10 3.73
C LYS A 322 19.79 -21.42 4.99
N ALA A 323 20.28 -20.39 5.71
CA ALA A 323 21.04 -20.56 6.95
C ALA A 323 20.21 -21.16 8.10
N LEU A 324 18.89 -20.93 8.13
CA LEU A 324 17.98 -21.56 9.11
C LEU A 324 17.82 -23.08 8.90
N ASN A 325 18.20 -23.62 7.74
CA ASN A 325 18.32 -25.05 7.44
C ASN A 325 17.15 -25.92 7.94
N GLY A 326 15.91 -25.55 7.60
CA GLY A 326 14.72 -26.31 7.97
C GLY A 326 14.25 -26.14 9.42
N SER A 327 14.84 -25.23 10.20
CA SER A 327 14.35 -24.87 11.53
C SER A 327 13.19 -23.86 11.47
N ILE A 328 12.32 -23.90 12.47
CA ILE A 328 11.28 -22.88 12.72
C ILE A 328 11.89 -21.75 13.55
N ASN A 329 11.61 -20.49 13.17
CA ASN A 329 11.93 -19.34 14.00
C ASN A 329 10.65 -18.71 14.56
N THR A 330 10.49 -18.81 15.88
CA THR A 330 9.40 -18.22 16.66
C THR A 330 9.96 -17.70 17.98
N ASP A 331 9.34 -16.65 18.51
CA ASP A 331 9.68 -16.17 19.84
C ASP A 331 9.09 -17.08 20.93
N VAL A 332 9.74 -17.19 22.07
CA VAL A 332 9.38 -18.14 23.11
C VAL A 332 9.25 -17.43 24.44
N SER A 333 8.08 -17.53 25.07
CA SER A 333 7.88 -17.03 26.43
C SER A 333 6.84 -17.86 27.19
N THR A 334 6.77 -17.65 28.50
CA THR A 334 5.76 -18.28 29.35
C THR A 334 4.38 -17.72 29.03
N PHE A 335 3.40 -18.60 28.85
CA PHE A 335 2.02 -18.19 28.58
C PHE A 335 1.37 -17.57 29.82
N GLU A 336 0.72 -16.42 29.67
CA GLU A 336 0.09 -15.72 30.78
C GLU A 336 -1.20 -16.41 31.24
N VAL A 337 -1.32 -16.66 32.54
CA VAL A 337 -2.47 -17.35 33.15
C VAL A 337 -3.80 -16.67 32.85
N ASP A 338 -3.80 -15.33 32.81
CA ASP A 338 -4.98 -14.53 32.55
C ASP A 338 -5.61 -14.79 31.17
N ARG A 339 -4.83 -15.25 30.18
CA ARG A 339 -5.29 -15.45 28.80
C ARG A 339 -6.20 -16.68 28.62
N TYR A 340 -6.17 -17.63 29.57
CA TYR A 340 -7.02 -18.83 29.52
C TYR A 340 -8.07 -18.90 30.62
N LYS A 341 -8.37 -17.80 31.33
CA LYS A 341 -9.43 -17.75 32.36
C LYS A 341 -10.77 -18.35 31.91
N ASN A 342 -11.18 -18.07 30.68
CA ASN A 342 -12.43 -18.60 30.10
C ASN A 342 -12.40 -20.12 29.84
N MET A 343 -11.24 -20.74 29.95
CA MET A 343 -10.96 -22.16 29.72
C MET A 343 -10.45 -22.84 31.00
N GLU A 344 -10.66 -22.23 32.17
CA GLU A 344 -10.33 -22.83 33.45
C GLU A 344 -11.03 -24.19 33.62
N GLY A 345 -10.29 -25.20 34.07
CA GLY A 345 -10.76 -26.58 34.16
C GLY A 345 -10.76 -27.36 32.83
N VAL A 346 -10.55 -26.71 31.68
CA VAL A 346 -10.43 -27.38 30.37
C VAL A 346 -8.96 -27.56 30.01
N LEU A 347 -8.50 -28.81 29.98
CA LEU A 347 -7.13 -29.12 29.63
C LEU A 347 -6.85 -28.83 28.14
N PRO A 348 -5.77 -28.10 27.81
CA PRO A 348 -5.38 -27.89 26.43
C PRO A 348 -4.86 -29.20 25.80
N PRO A 349 -4.95 -29.35 24.46
CA PRO A 349 -4.50 -30.56 23.78
C PRO A 349 -2.97 -30.76 23.84
N MET A 350 -2.21 -29.73 24.21
CA MET A 350 -0.78 -29.75 24.44
C MET A 350 -0.37 -28.54 25.32
N PRO A 351 0.84 -28.51 25.90
CA PRO A 351 1.33 -27.36 26.65
C PRO A 351 1.31 -26.09 25.79
N ILE A 352 0.69 -25.03 26.31
CA ILE A 352 0.57 -23.74 25.62
C ILE A 352 1.74 -22.84 26.01
N TYR A 353 2.32 -22.20 25.02
CA TYR A 353 3.41 -21.23 25.18
C TYR A 353 3.03 -19.91 24.54
N LYS A 354 3.61 -18.81 25.05
CA LYS A 354 3.50 -17.50 24.40
C LYS A 354 4.45 -17.45 23.20
N SER A 355 3.96 -16.87 22.12
CA SER A 355 4.69 -16.61 20.88
C SER A 355 4.60 -15.15 20.49
N SER A 356 5.51 -14.70 19.62
CA SER A 356 5.26 -13.51 18.81
C SER A 356 4.17 -13.83 17.77
N MET A 357 3.52 -12.80 17.24
CA MET A 357 2.60 -12.98 16.12
C MET A 357 3.33 -13.42 14.85
N SER A 358 4.51 -12.85 14.57
CA SER A 358 5.31 -13.19 13.39
C SER A 358 6.13 -14.46 13.62
N VAL A 359 6.29 -15.23 12.55
CA VAL A 359 6.93 -16.55 12.56
C VAL A 359 7.61 -16.78 11.21
N VAL A 360 8.63 -17.64 11.22
CA VAL A 360 9.22 -18.20 10.00
C VAL A 360 9.12 -19.73 10.09
N VAL A 361 8.46 -20.35 9.12
CA VAL A 361 8.13 -21.79 9.12
C VAL A 361 8.59 -22.43 7.81
N PRO A 362 9.39 -23.51 7.85
CA PRO A 362 9.81 -24.22 6.64
C PRO A 362 8.66 -25.02 6.05
N ARG A 363 8.71 -25.29 4.74
CA ARG A 363 7.62 -25.96 4.02
C ARG A 363 7.22 -27.31 4.62
N ASN A 364 8.18 -28.13 5.01
CA ASN A 364 7.92 -29.44 5.61
C ASN A 364 7.13 -29.33 6.93
N ALA A 365 7.42 -28.30 7.74
CA ALA A 365 6.66 -28.02 8.94
C ALA A 365 5.23 -27.59 8.62
N SER A 366 5.07 -26.69 7.64
CA SER A 366 3.75 -26.21 7.23
C SER A 366 2.84 -27.35 6.75
N ASN A 367 3.36 -28.26 5.91
CA ASN A 367 2.62 -29.43 5.44
C ASN A 367 2.17 -30.33 6.60
N TYR A 368 3.06 -30.54 7.59
CA TYR A 368 2.73 -31.32 8.78
C TYR A 368 1.63 -30.63 9.61
N LEU A 369 1.77 -29.32 9.84
CA LEU A 369 0.86 -28.56 10.69
C LEU A 369 -0.59 -28.57 10.17
N ILE A 370 -0.80 -28.38 8.87
CA ILE A 370 -2.15 -28.36 8.30
C ILE A 370 -2.84 -29.73 8.35
N SER A 371 -2.07 -30.81 8.23
CA SER A 371 -2.59 -32.17 8.22
C SER A 371 -2.88 -32.74 9.62
N SER A 372 -2.38 -32.09 10.68
CA SER A 372 -2.42 -32.63 12.03
C SER A 372 -3.78 -32.41 12.71
N PRO A 373 -4.50 -33.49 13.12
CA PRO A 373 -5.74 -33.34 13.89
C PRO A 373 -5.53 -32.66 15.25
N ARG A 374 -4.31 -32.75 15.81
CA ARG A 374 -3.97 -32.13 17.09
C ARG A 374 -3.88 -30.61 16.96
N VAL A 375 -3.41 -30.11 15.82
CA VAL A 375 -3.38 -28.67 15.50
C VAL A 375 -4.81 -28.14 15.35
N GLN A 376 -5.70 -28.89 14.70
CA GLN A 376 -7.12 -28.51 14.59
C GLN A 376 -7.82 -28.45 15.96
N LYS A 377 -7.54 -29.42 16.84
CA LYS A 377 -8.02 -29.38 18.23
C LYS A 377 -7.47 -28.17 19.00
N LEU A 378 -6.21 -27.79 18.74
CA LEU A 378 -5.60 -26.61 19.35
C LEU A 378 -6.27 -25.32 18.87
N LEU A 379 -6.49 -25.15 17.57
CA LEU A 379 -7.21 -23.98 17.04
C LEU A 379 -8.60 -23.84 17.67
N LYS A 380 -9.33 -24.95 17.79
CA LYS A 380 -10.63 -24.96 18.49
C LYS A 380 -10.52 -24.55 19.95
N TYR A 381 -9.49 -25.03 20.66
CA TYR A 381 -9.23 -24.61 22.04
C TYR A 381 -8.92 -23.10 22.13
N LEU A 382 -7.99 -22.62 21.29
CA LEU A 382 -7.55 -21.22 21.26
C LEU A 382 -8.66 -20.25 20.87
N SER A 383 -9.67 -20.69 20.11
CA SER A 383 -10.87 -19.89 19.79
C SER A 383 -11.66 -19.40 21.01
N LYS A 384 -11.39 -19.97 22.19
CA LYS A 384 -12.01 -19.61 23.47
C LYS A 384 -11.04 -18.94 24.45
N THR A 385 -9.81 -18.67 24.02
CA THR A 385 -8.77 -17.98 24.80
C THR A 385 -8.63 -16.52 24.36
N TRP A 386 -7.95 -15.70 25.17
CA TRP A 386 -7.67 -14.30 24.87
C TRP A 386 -6.28 -14.12 24.24
N ILE A 387 -6.20 -13.31 23.18
CA ILE A 387 -4.99 -13.10 22.35
C ILE A 387 -4.38 -14.44 21.88
N PRO A 388 -5.15 -15.27 21.14
CA PRO A 388 -4.71 -16.60 20.72
C PRO A 388 -3.60 -16.58 19.65
N ASP A 389 -3.50 -15.51 18.88
CA ASP A 389 -2.48 -15.28 17.86
C ASP A 389 -1.05 -15.22 18.43
N GLU A 390 -0.89 -14.80 19.68
CA GLU A 390 0.39 -14.83 20.43
C GLU A 390 0.58 -16.14 21.23
N SER A 391 -0.06 -17.23 20.81
CA SER A 391 0.13 -18.54 21.46
C SER A 391 0.31 -19.69 20.48
N PHE A 392 -0.20 -19.55 19.26
CA PHE A 392 -0.27 -20.65 18.31
C PHE A 392 1.11 -21.17 17.91
N TRP A 393 2.01 -20.30 17.43
CA TRP A 393 3.26 -20.70 16.77
C TRP A 393 4.21 -21.45 17.69
N SER A 394 4.45 -20.94 18.89
CA SER A 394 5.35 -21.58 19.85
C SER A 394 4.72 -22.80 20.50
N THR A 395 3.38 -22.87 20.57
CA THR A 395 2.68 -24.08 21.01
C THR A 395 2.85 -25.22 20.01
N VAL A 396 2.60 -24.98 18.72
CA VAL A 396 2.70 -26.04 17.70
C VAL A 396 4.15 -26.44 17.38
N SER A 397 5.11 -25.55 17.60
CA SER A 397 6.53 -25.84 17.35
C SER A 397 7.33 -26.19 18.62
N GLY A 398 6.72 -26.14 19.80
CA GLY A 398 7.45 -26.16 21.08
C GLY A 398 7.53 -27.51 21.79
N SER A 399 6.79 -28.52 21.33
CA SER A 399 6.68 -29.83 21.98
C SER A 399 6.89 -30.99 21.00
N PRO A 400 8.12 -31.18 20.45
CA PRO A 400 8.42 -32.24 19.48
C PRO A 400 8.00 -33.65 19.94
N ALA A 401 8.07 -33.93 21.25
CA ALA A 401 7.66 -35.23 21.81
C ALA A 401 6.15 -35.50 21.71
N LEU A 402 5.31 -34.46 21.64
CA LEU A 402 3.85 -34.56 21.54
C LEU A 402 3.33 -34.27 20.13
N LEU A 403 4.06 -33.45 19.39
CA LEU A 403 3.76 -33.02 18.04
C LEU A 403 5.10 -32.89 17.28
N PRO A 404 5.56 -33.95 16.59
CA PRO A 404 6.87 -34.00 15.94
C PRO A 404 6.90 -33.18 14.64
N VAL A 405 6.72 -31.86 14.76
CA VAL A 405 6.81 -30.93 13.63
C VAL A 405 8.27 -30.82 13.19
N PRO A 406 8.61 -30.98 11.88
CA PRO A 406 9.94 -30.70 11.38
C PRO A 406 10.40 -29.28 11.77
N GLY A 407 11.65 -29.11 12.20
CA GLY A 407 12.18 -27.81 12.62
C GLY A 407 11.68 -27.31 13.98
N SER A 408 10.94 -28.11 14.74
CA SER A 408 10.47 -27.76 16.09
C SER A 408 11.61 -27.62 17.09
N ILE A 409 11.32 -26.89 18.17
CA ILE A 409 12.24 -26.58 19.26
C ILE A 409 11.67 -27.10 20.58
N ARG A 410 12.53 -27.38 21.57
CA ARG A 410 12.11 -27.78 22.91
C ARG A 410 11.87 -26.54 23.77
N VAL A 411 10.69 -25.92 23.65
CA VAL A 411 10.36 -24.66 24.35
C VAL A 411 10.50 -24.79 25.86
N ARG A 412 10.04 -25.91 26.43
CA ARG A 412 10.14 -26.16 27.88
C ARG A 412 11.59 -26.05 28.38
N ASP A 413 12.54 -26.54 27.61
CA ASP A 413 13.95 -26.56 27.99
C ASP A 413 14.52 -25.13 27.93
N ILE A 414 14.15 -24.35 26.92
CA ILE A 414 14.52 -22.92 26.80
C ILE A 414 13.98 -22.13 28.00
N LEU A 415 12.69 -22.32 28.35
CA LEU A 415 12.08 -21.65 29.49
C LEU A 415 12.70 -22.09 30.82
N TRP A 416 13.05 -23.36 30.96
CA TRP A 416 13.75 -23.87 32.13
C TRP A 416 15.13 -23.21 32.28
N LEU A 417 15.91 -23.12 31.19
CA LEU A 417 17.21 -22.41 31.21
C LEU A 417 17.01 -20.95 31.65
N ARG A 418 16.12 -20.21 30.96
CA ARG A 418 15.86 -18.80 31.28
C ARG A 418 15.49 -18.56 32.74
N LYS A 419 14.73 -19.49 33.35
CA LYS A 419 14.36 -19.41 34.77
C LYS A 419 15.54 -19.67 35.72
N ASN A 420 16.41 -20.62 35.40
CA ASN A 420 17.49 -21.04 36.31
C ASN A 420 18.75 -20.17 36.20
N PHE A 421 18.99 -19.53 35.05
CA PHE A 421 20.09 -18.57 34.86
C PHE A 421 19.84 -17.18 35.48
N LYS A 422 18.88 -17.05 36.41
CA LYS A 422 18.54 -15.81 37.14
C LYS A 422 18.48 -14.55 36.27
N LEU A 423 17.92 -14.66 35.07
CA LEU A 423 17.66 -13.48 34.24
C LEU A 423 16.76 -12.53 35.02
N ARG A 424 17.15 -11.25 35.14
CA ARG A 424 16.29 -10.22 35.73
C ARG A 424 14.97 -10.21 34.95
N PRO A 425 13.81 -10.00 35.62
CA PRO A 425 12.56 -9.80 34.91
C PRO A 425 12.72 -8.68 33.87
N SER A 426 11.92 -8.74 32.80
CA SER A 426 11.93 -7.86 31.61
C SER A 426 11.78 -6.33 31.86
N TYR A 427 12.04 -5.84 33.06
CA TYR A 427 11.99 -4.42 33.41
C TYR A 427 13.28 -3.65 33.07
N GLU A 428 14.44 -4.31 33.05
CA GLU A 428 15.70 -3.70 32.61
C GLU A 428 16.03 -4.18 31.19
N ASN A 429 15.42 -3.55 30.20
CA ASN A 429 15.57 -3.91 28.79
C ASN A 429 16.77 -3.19 28.18
N THR A 430 17.66 -3.95 27.55
CA THR A 430 18.76 -3.40 26.75
C THR A 430 18.51 -3.76 25.30
N VAL A 431 18.45 -2.75 24.43
CA VAL A 431 18.18 -2.91 23.00
C VAL A 431 19.37 -3.36 22.16
N ASN A 432 20.49 -3.74 22.77
CA ASN A 432 21.63 -4.30 22.05
C ASN A 432 21.44 -5.80 21.81
N SER A 433 20.60 -6.16 20.83
CA SER A 433 20.35 -7.56 20.47
C SER A 433 21.21 -8.01 19.29
N ILE A 434 22.53 -7.88 19.41
CA ILE A 434 23.45 -8.62 18.53
C ILE A 434 23.39 -10.09 18.97
N GLY A 435 22.49 -10.86 18.35
CA GLY A 435 22.32 -12.29 18.61
C GLY A 435 21.10 -12.63 19.46
N THR A 436 19.94 -12.78 18.81
CA THR A 436 18.66 -13.19 19.40
C THR A 436 18.33 -14.64 19.00
N SER A 437 17.47 -15.32 19.77
CA SER A 437 16.86 -16.58 19.33
C SER A 437 15.70 -16.38 18.33
N TYR A 438 15.19 -15.15 18.21
CA TYR A 438 14.04 -14.79 17.38
C TYR A 438 14.36 -13.60 16.46
N ILE A 439 14.13 -13.77 15.16
CA ILE A 439 14.43 -12.78 14.12
C ILE A 439 13.19 -12.36 13.31
N GLY A 440 12.02 -12.94 13.60
CA GLY A 440 10.82 -12.76 12.77
C GLY A 440 10.38 -11.31 12.63
N ARG A 441 10.44 -10.53 13.72
CA ARG A 441 9.99 -9.14 13.79
C ARG A 441 10.69 -8.38 14.91
N TYR A 442 11.27 -7.22 14.59
CA TYR A 442 11.71 -6.23 15.57
C TYR A 442 10.52 -5.36 15.95
N GLN A 443 10.06 -5.49 17.18
CA GLN A 443 9.02 -4.66 17.79
C GLN A 443 9.59 -4.04 19.05
N VAL A 444 9.07 -2.91 19.52
CA VAL A 444 9.48 -2.30 20.79
C VAL A 444 8.22 -1.86 21.54
N TRP A 445 8.09 -2.26 22.80
CA TRP A 445 7.05 -1.80 23.71
C TRP A 445 7.50 -0.54 24.45
N GLY A 446 6.56 0.34 24.81
CA GLY A 446 6.84 1.68 25.33
C GLY A 446 7.61 1.73 26.65
N TRP A 447 7.67 0.63 27.39
CA TRP A 447 8.45 0.49 28.63
C TRP A 447 9.85 -0.11 28.41
N GLN A 448 10.21 -0.50 27.19
CA GLN A 448 11.46 -1.21 26.92
C GLN A 448 12.61 -0.26 26.61
N LYS A 449 12.34 0.78 25.83
CA LYS A 449 13.28 1.87 25.59
C LYS A 449 12.51 3.12 25.21
N GLU A 450 13.24 4.24 25.18
CA GLU A 450 12.74 5.46 24.57
C GLU A 450 12.35 5.21 23.11
N CYS A 451 11.14 5.61 22.75
CA CYS A 451 10.61 5.55 21.40
C CYS A 451 10.71 6.96 20.81
N PHE A 452 11.59 7.17 19.82
CA PHE A 452 11.76 8.49 19.20
C PHE A 452 10.55 8.91 18.33
N GLY A 453 9.68 7.95 18.02
CA GLY A 453 8.37 8.20 17.41
C GLY A 453 7.26 8.46 18.43
N LYS A 454 6.23 7.60 18.43
CA LYS A 454 5.13 7.66 19.42
C LYS A 454 4.70 6.27 19.86
N VAL A 455 4.22 6.14 21.09
CA VAL A 455 3.63 4.88 21.56
C VAL A 455 2.15 4.82 21.17
N LYS A 456 1.73 3.71 20.55
CA LYS A 456 0.32 3.43 20.24
C LYS A 456 0.00 1.97 20.56
N ASP A 457 -1.05 1.73 21.33
CA ASP A 457 -1.43 0.38 21.80
C ASP A 457 -0.23 -0.30 22.49
N PHE A 458 0.43 0.47 23.36
CA PHE A 458 1.65 0.07 24.10
C PHE A 458 2.91 -0.20 23.25
N SER A 459 2.80 -0.32 21.93
CA SER A 459 3.94 -0.53 21.03
C SER A 459 4.43 0.79 20.44
N CYS A 460 5.74 0.93 20.30
CA CYS A 460 6.39 2.04 19.58
C CYS A 460 5.98 2.02 18.09
N VAL A 461 5.49 3.15 17.62
CA VAL A 461 5.42 3.51 16.21
C VAL A 461 6.71 4.25 15.90
N PHE A 462 7.60 3.61 15.15
CA PHE A 462 8.95 4.14 14.92
C PHE A 462 8.91 5.47 14.18
N GLY A 463 9.73 6.41 14.65
CA GLY A 463 9.97 7.71 14.04
C GLY A 463 11.30 7.77 13.29
N VAL A 464 11.66 8.96 12.83
CA VAL A 464 12.93 9.19 12.09
C VAL A 464 14.15 8.85 12.95
N GLY A 465 14.12 9.17 14.25
CA GLY A 465 15.22 8.91 15.18
C GLY A 465 15.48 7.43 15.45
N ASP A 466 14.51 6.55 15.19
CA ASP A 466 14.65 5.11 15.41
C ASP A 466 15.32 4.39 14.22
N ILE A 467 15.37 5.03 13.03
CA ILE A 467 15.75 4.35 11.77
C ILE A 467 17.21 3.88 11.79
N GLU A 468 18.14 4.66 12.34
CA GLU A 468 19.55 4.28 12.40
C GLU A 468 19.75 2.95 13.13
N GLU A 469 19.14 2.80 14.31
CA GLU A 469 19.18 1.54 15.05
C GLU A 469 18.48 0.43 14.27
N ILE A 470 17.26 0.66 13.79
CA ILE A 470 16.45 -0.33 13.06
C ILE A 470 17.23 -0.94 11.90
N MET A 471 17.99 -0.14 11.15
CA MET A 471 18.73 -0.65 9.99
C MET A 471 19.92 -1.56 10.35
N THR A 472 20.40 -1.51 11.60
CA THR A 472 21.48 -2.38 12.11
C THR A 472 20.98 -3.69 12.71
N ARG A 473 19.67 -3.78 12.96
CA ARG A 473 19.01 -4.91 13.62
C ARG A 473 19.12 -6.22 12.85
N PRO A 474 19.26 -7.40 13.49
CA PRO A 474 19.32 -8.71 12.84
C PRO A 474 17.97 -9.20 12.29
N GLU A 475 16.85 -8.63 12.74
CA GLU A 475 15.50 -9.07 12.38
C GLU A 475 15.15 -8.86 10.91
N LEU A 476 14.12 -9.57 10.46
CA LEU A 476 13.66 -9.56 9.07
C LEU A 476 12.84 -8.31 8.74
N VAL A 477 11.98 -7.90 9.68
CA VAL A 477 11.04 -6.78 9.53
C VAL A 477 10.97 -5.94 10.80
N ALA A 478 10.61 -4.67 10.67
CA ALA A 478 10.36 -3.77 11.79
C ALA A 478 8.84 -3.53 11.95
N HIS A 479 8.39 -3.50 13.20
CA HIS A 479 7.01 -3.26 13.61
C HIS A 479 6.94 -2.20 14.73
N LYS A 480 6.19 -1.12 14.61
CA LYS A 480 5.30 -0.74 13.49
C LYS A 480 5.70 0.59 12.91
N LEU A 481 5.53 0.72 11.59
CA LEU A 481 5.67 1.99 10.87
C LEU A 481 4.33 2.37 10.25
N TYR A 482 4.01 3.67 10.32
CA TYR A 482 2.85 4.24 9.64
C TYR A 482 3.31 5.33 8.70
N LEU A 483 2.96 5.23 7.42
CA LEU A 483 3.23 6.26 6.44
C LEU A 483 2.59 7.62 6.83
N GLU A 484 1.45 7.59 7.53
CA GLU A 484 0.76 8.79 8.04
C GLU A 484 1.46 9.47 9.23
N PHE A 485 2.49 8.86 9.82
CA PHE A 485 3.21 9.38 10.97
C PHE A 485 4.70 9.44 10.69
N GLN A 486 5.27 10.65 10.68
CA GLN A 486 6.67 10.89 10.31
C GLN A 486 7.10 10.14 9.03
N PRO A 487 6.48 10.43 7.87
CA PRO A 487 6.71 9.71 6.61
C PRO A 487 8.17 9.65 6.19
N ALA A 488 9.02 10.59 6.63
CA ALA A 488 10.46 10.55 6.40
C ALA A 488 11.10 9.25 6.90
N GLY A 489 10.72 8.74 8.09
CA GLY A 489 11.28 7.49 8.63
C GLY A 489 10.91 6.28 7.77
N PHE A 490 9.62 6.18 7.43
CA PHE A 490 9.11 5.17 6.51
C PHE A 490 9.83 5.22 5.15
N MET A 491 9.97 6.42 4.57
CA MET A 491 10.57 6.63 3.25
C MET A 491 12.08 6.36 3.25
N CYS A 492 12.79 6.70 4.32
CA CYS A 492 14.22 6.39 4.47
C CYS A 492 14.45 4.89 4.48
N MET A 493 13.68 4.14 5.28
CA MET A 493 13.77 2.68 5.34
C MET A 493 13.38 2.05 4.00
N PHE A 494 12.29 2.50 3.38
CA PHE A 494 11.86 2.04 2.05
C PHE A 494 12.95 2.26 0.98
N LYS A 495 13.51 3.47 0.92
CA LYS A 495 14.55 3.84 -0.05
C LYS A 495 15.81 3.02 0.16
N GLU A 496 16.23 2.83 1.41
CA GLU A 496 17.48 2.11 1.71
C GLU A 496 17.37 0.61 1.38
N VAL A 497 16.25 -0.03 1.70
CA VAL A 497 16.01 -1.43 1.29
C VAL A 497 15.97 -1.54 -0.23
N ARG A 498 15.25 -0.63 -0.91
CA ARG A 498 15.18 -0.64 -2.38
C ARG A 498 16.56 -0.44 -3.02
N ARG A 499 17.37 0.48 -2.50
CA ARG A 499 18.75 0.73 -2.96
C ARG A 499 19.60 -0.53 -2.82
N ARG A 500 19.54 -1.23 -1.68
CA ARG A 500 20.29 -2.47 -1.46
C ARG A 500 19.80 -3.63 -2.33
N SER A 501 18.51 -3.71 -2.63
CA SER A 501 17.98 -4.72 -3.57
C SER A 501 18.49 -4.49 -5.00
N LEU A 502 18.58 -3.23 -5.45
CA LEU A 502 19.06 -2.89 -6.81
C LEU A 502 20.59 -2.96 -6.94
N SER A 503 21.32 -2.77 -5.85
CA SER A 503 22.77 -2.82 -5.82
C SER A 503 23.24 -3.57 -4.57
N PRO A 504 23.17 -4.91 -4.59
CA PRO A 504 23.57 -5.73 -3.46
C PRO A 504 25.06 -5.56 -3.15
N ASP A 505 25.38 -5.30 -1.89
CA ASP A 505 26.75 -5.20 -1.42
C ASP A 505 27.18 -6.56 -0.85
N SER A 506 27.79 -7.40 -1.70
CA SER A 506 28.15 -8.78 -1.36
C SER A 506 29.12 -8.89 -0.18
N GLY A 507 29.89 -7.83 0.12
CA GLY A 507 30.82 -7.80 1.24
C GLY A 507 30.22 -7.39 2.58
N LYS A 508 29.04 -6.75 2.59
CA LYS A 508 28.44 -6.20 3.83
C LYS A 508 27.50 -7.14 4.56
N PHE A 509 26.85 -8.07 3.86
CA PHE A 509 25.88 -8.97 4.46
C PHE A 509 26.38 -10.42 4.50
N ASN A 510 26.34 -11.03 5.69
CA ASN A 510 26.68 -12.44 5.89
C ASN A 510 25.58 -13.13 6.72
N ALA A 511 25.09 -14.28 6.24
CA ALA A 511 24.07 -15.07 6.90
C ALA A 511 24.63 -16.04 7.98
N LYS A 512 25.95 -16.12 8.18
CA LYS A 512 26.61 -17.08 9.09
C LYS A 512 26.06 -17.03 10.51
N SER A 513 25.87 -15.84 11.07
CA SER A 513 25.32 -15.68 12.42
C SER A 513 23.93 -16.29 12.58
N TYR A 514 23.14 -16.36 11.50
CA TYR A 514 21.82 -16.97 11.50
C TYR A 514 21.90 -18.51 11.54
N SER A 515 22.92 -19.11 10.90
CA SER A 515 23.19 -20.55 11.01
C SER A 515 23.73 -20.97 12.39
N GLU A 516 24.36 -20.03 13.11
CA GLU A 516 24.90 -20.20 14.46
C GLU A 516 23.85 -19.87 15.56
N MET A 517 22.59 -19.65 15.17
CA MET A 517 21.52 -19.46 16.15
C MET A 517 21.28 -20.77 16.92
N PRO A 518 21.14 -20.72 18.25
CA PRO A 518 20.97 -21.93 19.06
C PRO A 518 19.82 -22.85 18.64
N THR A 519 18.69 -22.28 18.21
CA THR A 519 17.54 -23.06 17.75
C THR A 519 17.83 -23.84 16.47
N VAL A 520 18.67 -23.29 15.59
CA VAL A 520 19.15 -23.94 14.36
C VAL A 520 20.14 -25.04 14.71
N GLU A 521 21.14 -24.75 15.54
CA GLU A 521 22.18 -25.70 15.92
C GLU A 521 21.62 -26.89 16.72
N MET A 522 20.68 -26.65 17.64
CA MET A 522 19.99 -27.72 18.37
C MET A 522 19.13 -28.58 17.44
N TYR A 523 18.48 -27.97 16.43
CA TYR A 523 17.74 -28.74 15.42
C TYR A 523 18.67 -29.65 14.61
N GLN A 524 19.91 -29.23 14.39
CA GLN A 524 20.97 -30.04 13.75
C GLN A 524 21.59 -31.10 14.69
N GLY A 525 21.09 -31.21 15.93
CA GLY A 525 21.51 -32.24 16.88
C GLY A 525 22.66 -31.83 17.81
N LYS A 526 23.09 -30.57 17.81
CA LYS A 526 24.07 -30.10 18.80
C LYS A 526 23.47 -30.08 20.20
N ALA A 527 24.24 -30.51 21.20
CA ALA A 527 23.91 -30.31 22.60
C ALA A 527 24.09 -28.82 22.98
N ILE A 528 23.45 -28.38 24.08
CA ILE A 528 23.52 -26.98 24.54
C ILE A 528 24.96 -26.54 24.82
N THR A 529 25.79 -27.44 25.36
CA THR A 529 27.22 -27.21 25.64
C THR A 529 28.10 -27.07 24.38
N GLN A 530 27.57 -27.46 23.22
CA GLN A 530 28.26 -27.43 21.92
C GLN A 530 27.81 -26.26 21.03
N LEU A 531 26.90 -25.42 21.52
CA LEU A 531 26.39 -24.28 20.76
C LEU A 531 27.49 -23.23 20.58
N THR A 532 27.46 -22.55 19.45
CA THR A 532 28.39 -21.45 19.16
C THR A 532 28.09 -20.27 20.08
N HIS A 533 26.80 -19.98 20.28
CA HIS A 533 26.33 -18.87 21.11
C HIS A 533 25.25 -19.32 22.11
N PRO A 534 25.57 -20.16 23.11
CA PRO A 534 24.57 -20.69 24.05
C PRO A 534 23.84 -19.58 24.82
N HIS A 535 24.52 -18.45 25.06
CA HIS A 535 23.95 -17.27 25.71
C HIS A 535 22.80 -16.62 24.91
N TRP A 536 22.62 -16.93 23.61
CA TRP A 536 21.47 -16.43 22.85
C TRP A 536 20.17 -17.17 23.19
N LEU A 537 20.22 -18.35 23.80
CA LEU A 537 19.01 -19.04 24.31
C LEU A 537 18.38 -18.29 25.47
N VAL A 538 19.22 -17.65 26.28
CA VAL A 538 18.80 -16.90 27.46
C VAL A 538 18.53 -15.43 27.15
N ARG A 539 18.75 -14.99 25.92
CA ARG A 539 18.32 -13.68 25.43
C ARG A 539 16.86 -13.75 25.01
N ASP A 540 16.04 -12.89 25.60
CA ASP A 540 14.78 -12.49 25.00
C ASP A 540 15.10 -11.46 23.90
N SER A 541 14.19 -11.25 22.95
CA SER A 541 14.27 -10.22 21.91
C SER A 541 14.58 -8.82 22.48
N PHE A 542 14.35 -8.64 23.78
CA PHE A 542 14.37 -7.36 24.50
C PHE A 542 15.37 -7.30 25.67
N PHE A 543 16.09 -8.39 25.94
CA PHE A 543 16.99 -8.49 27.08
C PHE A 543 18.36 -9.07 26.67
N ASN A 544 19.43 -8.35 26.99
CA ASN A 544 20.81 -8.82 26.83
C ASN A 544 21.45 -8.94 28.23
N PRO A 545 21.51 -10.14 28.83
CA PRO A 545 22.26 -10.34 30.07
C PRO A 545 23.74 -10.04 29.84
N SER A 546 24.41 -9.52 30.88
CA SER A 546 25.86 -9.40 30.84
C SER A 546 26.52 -10.79 30.81
N LEU A 547 27.70 -10.93 30.20
CA LEU A 547 28.41 -12.22 30.16
C LEU A 547 28.76 -12.75 31.56
N GLU A 548 28.85 -11.87 32.56
CA GLU A 548 29.07 -12.22 33.96
C GLU A 548 27.84 -12.86 34.63
N GLU A 549 26.64 -12.57 34.14
CA GLU A 549 25.40 -13.23 34.59
C GLU A 549 25.22 -14.64 33.96
N PHE A 550 26.06 -14.99 32.98
CA PHE A 550 26.02 -16.26 32.28
C PHE A 550 27.05 -17.25 32.85
N ASP A 551 26.63 -18.04 33.84
CA ASP A 551 27.49 -19.05 34.46
C ASP A 551 27.65 -20.29 33.56
N LYS A 552 28.85 -20.47 32.98
CA LYS A 552 29.15 -21.63 32.15
C LYS A 552 29.24 -22.94 32.93
N GLU A 553 29.42 -22.93 34.25
CA GLU A 553 29.47 -24.16 35.06
C GLU A 553 28.08 -24.76 35.29
N VAL A 554 27.00 -24.00 35.06
CA VAL A 554 25.60 -24.45 35.16
C VAL A 554 25.11 -25.14 33.87
N LEU A 555 25.82 -24.96 32.73
CA LEU A 555 25.54 -25.61 31.44
C LEU A 555 26.26 -26.95 31.30
#